data_AF-A0A504Z2T3-F1
#
_entry.id   AF-A0A504Z2T3-F1
#
_cell.length_a   1.000
_cell.length_b   1.000
_cell.length_c   1.000
_cell.angle_alpha   90.00
_cell.angle_beta   90.00
_cell.angle_gamma   90.00
#
_symmetry.space_group_name_H-M   'P 1'
#
loop_
_entity.id
_entity.type
_entity.pdbx_description
1 polymer ?
#
loop_
_entity_poly.entity_id
_entity_poly.type
_entity_poly.pdbx_seq_one_letter_code
_entity_poly.pdbx_strand_id
1 'polypeptide(L)'
;MNVVEDHYRAVTYHNRVHAADVVQSTHVLLNAPALSSVFTDLEVLAVLFACAVHDVDHPGLTNQYLINSSKSYYDRTFHIPTKKFTLGLVSGYLQTVDYWRTISVDFGWKESNY
;
A
#
# COMPACT_ATOMS: atom_id res chain seq x y z
N MET A 1 10.10 -4.78 -15.83
CA MET A 1 8.76 -5.10 -15.32
C MET A 1 8.75 -4.60 -13.89
N ASN A 2 8.50 -3.30 -13.68
CA ASN A 2 8.68 -2.62 -12.39
C ASN A 2 7.36 -1.97 -11.94
N VAL A 3 6.24 -2.67 -12.14
CA VAL A 3 4.88 -2.11 -12.04
C VAL A 3 4.66 -1.35 -10.73
N VAL A 4 5.03 -1.89 -9.57
CA VAL A 4 4.83 -1.17 -8.29
C VAL A 4 5.74 0.07 -8.18
N GLU A 5 7.01 -0.09 -8.55
CA GLU A 5 8.02 0.97 -8.46
C GLU A 5 7.69 2.15 -9.38
N ASP A 6 7.18 1.86 -10.58
CA ASP A 6 6.80 2.87 -11.59
C ASP A 6 5.61 3.73 -11.14
N HIS A 7 4.78 3.24 -10.20
CA HIS A 7 3.65 3.97 -9.62
C HIS A 7 3.99 4.76 -8.34
N TYR A 8 5.25 4.73 -7.89
CA TYR A 8 5.71 5.65 -6.86
C TYR A 8 6.07 7.01 -7.48
N ARG A 9 5.42 8.07 -6.99
CA ARG A 9 5.66 9.44 -7.46
C ARG A 9 7.05 9.92 -7.03
N ALA A 10 7.65 10.78 -7.84
CA ALA A 10 8.92 11.46 -7.54
C ALA A 10 8.72 12.61 -6.53
N VAL A 11 8.23 12.30 -5.33
CA VAL A 11 8.09 13.22 -4.20
C VAL A 11 9.23 13.04 -3.20
N THR A 12 9.48 14.05 -2.36
CA THR A 12 10.66 14.09 -1.48
C THR A 12 10.79 12.89 -0.55
N TYR A 13 9.67 12.37 -0.02
CA TYR A 13 9.68 11.31 1.00
C TYR A 13 8.91 10.05 0.60
N HIS A 14 7.60 10.15 0.33
CA HIS A 14 6.73 9.00 0.02
C HIS A 14 6.95 8.47 -1.41
N ASN A 15 8.15 7.99 -1.68
CA ASN A 15 8.62 7.47 -2.96
C ASN A 15 9.09 6.01 -2.81
N ARG A 16 9.54 5.41 -3.92
CA ARG A 16 10.02 4.02 -3.96
C ARG A 16 11.18 3.71 -3.01
N VAL A 17 12.01 4.70 -2.67
CA VAL A 17 13.12 4.50 -1.73
C VAL A 17 12.58 4.33 -0.30
N HIS A 18 11.60 5.13 0.11
CA HIS A 18 10.89 4.94 1.38
C HIS A 18 10.19 3.59 1.45
N ALA A 19 9.54 3.16 0.37
CA ALA A 19 8.94 1.82 0.31
C ALA A 19 9.98 0.70 0.51
N ALA A 20 11.14 0.80 -0.15
CA ALA A 20 12.23 -0.15 0.00
C ALA A 20 12.81 -0.17 1.43
N ASP A 21 12.97 1.00 2.05
CA ASP A 21 13.45 1.13 3.44
C ASP A 21 12.49 0.46 4.44
N VAL A 22 11.18 0.67 4.26
CA VAL A 22 10.15 0.01 5.09
C VAL A 22 10.19 -1.50 4.91
N VAL A 23 10.29 -2.00 3.67
CA VAL A 23 10.42 -3.45 3.40
C VAL A 23 11.66 -4.03 4.10
N GLN A 24 12.80 -3.37 3.96
CA GLN A 24 14.06 -3.83 4.54
C GLN A 24 14.01 -3.84 6.07
N SER A 25 13.52 -2.76 6.67
CA SER A 25 13.40 -2.63 8.12
C SER A 25 12.43 -3.67 8.70
N THR A 26 11.29 -3.89 8.04
CA THR A 26 10.33 -4.93 8.43
C THR A 26 10.92 -6.33 8.30
N HIS A 27 11.67 -6.62 7.24
CA HIS A 27 12.36 -7.90 7.11
C HIS A 27 13.35 -8.14 8.26
N VAL A 28 14.13 -7.13 8.64
CA VAL A 28 15.04 -7.24 9.80
C VAL A 28 14.26 -7.49 11.09
N LEU A 29 13.13 -6.80 11.30
CA LEU A 29 12.27 -6.99 12.47
C LEU A 29 11.69 -8.41 12.53
N LEU A 30 11.17 -8.94 11.42
CA LEU A 30 10.61 -10.29 11.35
C LEU A 30 11.65 -11.38 11.63
N ASN A 31 12.92 -11.12 11.32
CA ASN A 31 14.04 -12.01 11.63
C ASN A 31 14.59 -11.84 13.06
N ALA A 32 14.03 -10.94 13.88
CA ALA A 32 14.44 -10.83 15.27
C ALA A 32 14.21 -12.17 16.01
N PRO A 33 15.10 -12.59 16.93
CA PRO A 33 14.96 -13.88 17.62
C PRO A 33 13.59 -14.10 18.26
N ALA A 34 12.99 -13.04 18.81
CA ALA A 34 11.67 -13.06 19.41
C ALA A 34 10.51 -13.33 18.43
N LEU A 35 10.72 -13.11 17.12
CA LEU A 35 9.71 -13.26 16.06
C LEU A 35 10.02 -14.37 15.05
N SER A 36 11.24 -14.93 15.09
CA SER A 36 11.79 -15.89 14.11
C SER A 36 10.98 -17.19 13.88
N SER A 37 10.02 -17.50 14.75
CA SER A 37 9.12 -18.66 14.61
C SER A 37 7.65 -18.31 14.89
N VAL A 38 7.31 -17.02 14.88
CA VAL A 38 5.94 -16.54 15.18
C VAL A 38 5.06 -16.57 13.94
N PHE A 39 5.65 -16.34 12.77
CA PHE A 39 4.95 -16.22 11.50
C PHE A 39 5.31 -17.37 10.55
N THR A 40 4.34 -17.76 9.73
CA THR A 40 4.55 -18.63 8.58
C THR A 40 5.19 -17.86 7.42
N ASP A 41 5.82 -18.58 6.49
CA ASP A 41 6.41 -17.98 5.28
C ASP A 41 5.39 -17.16 4.47
N LEU A 42 4.13 -17.60 4.45
CA LEU A 42 3.05 -16.90 3.75
C LEU A 42 2.70 -15.57 4.43
N GLU A 43 2.66 -15.53 5.76
CA GLU A 43 2.43 -14.29 6.51
C GLU A 43 3.60 -13.31 6.36
N VAL A 44 4.84 -13.82 6.39
CA VAL A 44 6.04 -13.01 6.10
C VAL A 44 5.96 -12.40 4.70
N LEU A 45 5.64 -13.21 3.68
CA LEU A 45 5.49 -12.72 2.31
C LEU A 45 4.38 -11.67 2.21
N ALA A 46 3.22 -11.90 2.84
CA ALA A 46 2.10 -10.97 2.84
C ALA A 46 2.49 -9.62 3.48
N VAL A 47 3.22 -9.64 4.59
CA VAL A 47 3.70 -8.43 5.26
C VAL A 47 4.71 -7.67 4.40
N LEU A 48 5.69 -8.35 3.81
CA LEU A 48 6.69 -7.71 2.94
C LEU A 48 6.03 -7.12 1.69
N PHE A 49 5.05 -7.83 1.11
CA PHE A 49 4.27 -7.32 -0.01
C PHE A 49 3.47 -6.08 0.39
N ALA A 50 2.78 -6.11 1.54
CA ALA A 50 2.05 -4.95 2.06
C ALA A 50 2.96 -3.74 2.28
N CYS A 51 4.16 -3.93 2.84
CA CYS A 51 5.17 -2.88 3.00
C CYS A 51 5.60 -2.29 1.65
N ALA A 52 5.81 -3.13 0.63
CA ALA A 52 6.26 -2.68 -0.69
C ALA A 52 5.22 -1.79 -1.41
N VAL A 53 3.94 -1.93 -1.07
CA VAL A 53 2.84 -1.23 -1.75
C VAL A 53 2.14 -0.18 -0.90
N HIS A 54 2.51 0.01 0.37
CA HIS A 54 1.72 0.78 1.35
C HIS A 54 1.53 2.27 1.02
N ASP A 55 2.40 2.83 0.18
CA ASP A 55 2.42 4.25 -0.19
C ASP A 55 2.45 4.48 -1.73
N VAL A 56 2.05 3.47 -2.52
CA VAL A 56 1.93 3.62 -3.97
C VAL A 56 1.03 4.81 -4.31
N ASP A 57 1.47 5.62 -5.28
CA ASP A 57 0.82 6.85 -5.75
C ASP A 57 0.57 7.93 -4.65
N HIS A 58 1.32 7.90 -3.55
CA HIS A 58 1.19 8.92 -2.51
C HIS A 58 1.56 10.33 -3.05
N PRO A 59 0.70 11.36 -2.89
CA PRO A 59 0.88 12.68 -3.52
C PRO A 59 1.93 13.57 -2.83
N GLY A 60 2.49 13.11 -1.71
CA GLY A 60 3.42 13.89 -0.88
C GLY A 60 2.75 14.95 0.00
N LEU A 61 1.42 14.91 0.10
CA LEU A 61 0.60 15.83 0.89
C LEU A 61 -0.12 15.06 2.00
N THR A 62 -0.41 15.73 3.11
CA THR A 62 -1.16 15.12 4.22
C THR A 62 -2.65 15.10 3.91
N ASN A 63 -3.38 14.18 4.54
CA ASN A 63 -4.86 14.13 4.46
C ASN A 63 -5.50 15.48 4.81
N GLN A 64 -5.00 16.13 5.87
CA GLN A 64 -5.54 17.41 6.32
C GLN A 64 -5.33 18.50 5.26
N TYR A 65 -4.19 18.51 4.57
CA TYR A 65 -3.95 19.44 3.47
C TYR A 65 -4.90 19.18 2.29
N LEU A 66 -5.12 17.92 1.92
CA LEU A 66 -6.03 17.54 0.82
C LEU A 66 -7.49 17.92 1.13
N ILE A 67 -7.94 17.70 2.36
CA ILE A 67 -9.28 18.10 2.83
C ILE A 67 -9.42 19.62 2.82
N ASN A 68 -8.41 20.36 3.27
CA ASN A 68 -8.47 21.81 3.40
C ASN A 68 -8.28 22.58 2.08
N SER A 69 -7.67 21.95 1.07
CA SER A 69 -7.44 22.53 -0.27
C SER A 69 -8.54 22.19 -1.29
N SER A 70 -9.64 21.56 -0.83
CA SER A 70 -10.76 21.03 -1.60
C SER A 70 -11.63 22.08 -2.31
N LYS A 71 -11.05 22.83 -3.26
CA LYS A 71 -11.83 23.65 -4.21
C LYS A 71 -11.52 23.45 -5.70
N SER A 72 -10.51 22.67 -6.09
CA SER A 72 -10.19 22.51 -7.53
C SER A 72 -9.63 21.17 -8.01
N TYR A 73 -9.37 20.19 -7.13
CA TYR A 73 -8.85 18.85 -7.54
C TYR A 73 -9.89 17.73 -7.37
N TYR A 74 -11.12 18.07 -6.96
CA TYR A 74 -12.15 17.13 -6.51
C TYR A 74 -13.06 16.67 -7.66
N ASP A 75 -12.71 15.58 -8.35
CA ASP A 75 -13.70 14.70 -8.96
C ASP A 75 -13.72 13.36 -8.22
N ARG A 76 -14.74 13.22 -7.37
CA ARG A 76 -15.44 12.02 -6.86
C ARG A 76 -14.70 10.77 -6.35
N THR A 77 -13.37 10.71 -6.30
CA THR A 77 -12.65 9.51 -5.78
C THR A 77 -11.95 9.76 -4.43
N PHE A 78 -11.84 11.01 -3.97
CA PHE A 78 -10.89 11.44 -2.93
C PHE A 78 -11.52 11.83 -1.57
N HIS A 79 -12.65 11.25 -1.18
CA HIS A 79 -13.15 11.39 0.21
C HIS A 79 -12.54 10.37 1.18
N ILE A 80 -11.51 9.64 0.72
CA ILE A 80 -10.86 8.55 1.44
C ILE A 80 -9.45 8.98 1.87
N PRO A 81 -9.04 8.71 3.13
CA PRO A 81 -7.67 8.95 3.59
C PRO A 81 -6.65 8.38 2.59
N THR A 82 -5.49 9.02 2.42
CA THR A 82 -4.34 8.55 1.59
C THR A 82 -4.15 7.04 1.62
N LYS A 83 -4.24 6.43 2.81
CA LYS A 83 -4.15 4.97 3.01
C LYS A 83 -5.20 4.14 2.24
N LYS A 84 -6.46 4.61 2.18
CA LYS A 84 -7.55 3.94 1.45
C LYS A 84 -7.39 4.09 -0.07
N PHE A 85 -6.77 5.17 -0.54
CA PHE A 85 -6.42 5.35 -1.96
C PHE A 85 -5.35 4.35 -2.41
N THR A 86 -4.29 4.19 -1.61
CA THR A 86 -3.24 3.20 -1.89
C THR A 86 -3.79 1.78 -1.94
N LEU A 87 -4.65 1.39 -0.98
CA LEU A 87 -5.30 0.08 -0.95
C LEU A 87 -6.21 -0.18 -2.18
N GLY A 88 -6.94 0.84 -2.65
CA GLY A 88 -7.79 0.74 -3.83
C GLY A 88 -7.00 0.52 -5.12
N LEU A 89 -5.90 1.26 -5.30
CA LEU A 89 -5.00 1.08 -6.46
C LEU A 89 -4.34 -0.29 -6.44
N VAL A 90 -3.83 -0.71 -5.28
CA VAL A 90 -3.20 -2.02 -5.12
C VAL A 90 -4.19 -3.13 -5.46
N SER A 91 -5.44 -3.06 -4.97
CA SER A 91 -6.50 -4.02 -5.34
C SER A 91 -6.76 -4.08 -6.85
N GLY A 92 -6.83 -2.92 -7.53
CA GLY A 92 -6.99 -2.86 -8.99
C GLY A 92 -5.79 -3.41 -9.77
N TYR A 93 -4.56 -3.10 -9.36
CA TYR A 93 -3.34 -3.64 -9.97
C TYR A 93 -3.26 -5.16 -9.81
N LEU A 94 -3.57 -5.62 -8.60
CA LEU A 94 -3.63 -7.03 -8.25
C LEU A 94 -4.63 -7.80 -9.13
N GLN A 95 -5.81 -7.23 -9.39
CA GLN A 95 -6.80 -7.81 -10.32
C GLN A 95 -6.33 -7.84 -11.77
N THR A 96 -5.49 -6.90 -12.21
CA THR A 96 -5.01 -6.82 -13.61
C THR A 96 -3.81 -7.72 -13.91
N VAL A 97 -3.06 -8.17 -12.90
CA VAL A 97 -1.90 -9.07 -13.08
C VAL A 97 -2.23 -10.57 -12.94
N ASP A 98 -3.51 -10.95 -12.90
CA ASP A 98 -4.00 -12.36 -12.84
C ASP A 98 -3.41 -13.22 -11.70
N TYR A 99 -2.71 -12.61 -10.73
CA TYR A 99 -1.96 -13.31 -9.67
C TYR A 99 -2.88 -14.00 -8.63
N TRP A 100 -4.18 -13.63 -8.60
CA TRP A 100 -5.15 -14.10 -7.60
C TRP A 100 -5.91 -15.35 -7.99
N ARG A 101 -5.81 -15.84 -9.23
CA ARG A 101 -6.52 -17.07 -9.63
C ARG A 101 -6.06 -18.32 -8.87
N THR A 102 -4.90 -18.29 -8.24
CA THR A 102 -4.32 -19.43 -7.50
C THR A 102 -4.52 -19.31 -5.98
N ILE A 103 -4.93 -18.15 -5.47
CA ILE A 103 -5.05 -17.90 -4.03
C ILE A 103 -6.41 -17.26 -3.75
N SER A 104 -7.39 -18.07 -3.32
CA SER A 104 -8.70 -17.61 -2.88
C SER A 104 -8.59 -16.93 -1.51
N VAL A 105 -8.28 -15.63 -1.48
CA VAL A 105 -8.44 -14.78 -0.29
C VAL A 105 -9.58 -13.81 -0.55
N ASP A 106 -10.74 -14.08 0.05
CA ASP A 106 -11.90 -13.19 -0.05
C ASP A 106 -11.69 -12.01 0.92
N PHE A 107 -11.20 -10.89 0.41
CA PHE A 107 -11.14 -9.65 1.17
C PHE A 107 -12.57 -9.09 1.27
N GLY A 108 -13.28 -9.50 2.33
CA GLY A 108 -14.62 -9.01 2.66
C GLY A 108 -14.63 -7.50 2.92
N TRP A 109 -14.76 -6.71 1.85
CA TRP A 109 -15.01 -5.28 1.91
C TRP A 109 -16.47 -5.05 2.34
N LYS A 110 -16.69 -4.76 3.62
CA LYS A 110 -17.91 -4.06 4.04
C LYS A 110 -17.69 -2.56 3.82
N GLU A 111 -18.43 -1.98 2.88
CA GLU A 111 -18.55 -0.53 2.74
C GLU A 111 -19.03 0.06 4.08
N SER A 112 -18.13 0.66 4.86
CA SER A 112 -18.55 1.49 5.99
C SER A 112 -18.92 2.87 5.43
N ASN A 113 -20.21 3.17 5.40
CA ASN A 113 -20.73 4.49 5.11
C ASN A 113 -20.25 5.47 6.18
N TYR A 114 -19.28 6.29 5.82
CA TYR A 114 -18.98 7.56 6.48
C TYR A 114 -18.85 8.63 5.40
#